data_AF-Q9L6J6-F1
#
_entry.id   AF-Q9L6J6-F1
#
_cell.length_a   1.000
_cell.length_b   1.000
_cell.length_c   1.000
_cell.angle_alpha   90.00
_cell.angle_beta   90.00
_cell.angle_gamma   90.00
#
_symmetry.space_group_name_H-M   'P 1'
#
loop_
_entity.id
_entity.type
_entity.pdbx_description
1 polymer ?
#
loop_
_entity_poly.entity_id
_entity_poly.type
_entity_poly.pdbx_seq_one_letter_code
_entity_poly.pdbx_strand_id
1 'polypeptide(L)'
;MKLLKNKKFWAMTLGVTLVGAGIVAIAASCSNSTVKSKLSSQFVKSTDDKSFYAVYEIENFKDLSDNDKKSLNDIEFNAALTSVENKTENLVTKGHLVGEKIYVKLPREPKPNEQLTIISKSGLIKTSGLLISDNLNYQTEKVNFETTQPG
;
A
#
# COMPACT_ATOMS: atom_id res chain seq x y z
N MET A 1 37.42 -20.33 -53.72
CA MET A 1 36.97 -20.24 -52.31
C MET A 1 35.94 -19.12 -52.17
N LYS A 2 34.80 -19.45 -51.52
CA LYS A 2 33.85 -18.58 -50.77
C LYS A 2 33.13 -17.40 -51.47
N LEU A 3 32.02 -17.75 -52.12
CA LEU A 3 30.62 -17.45 -51.75
C LEU A 3 30.31 -16.39 -50.65
N LEU A 4 29.26 -15.58 -50.97
CA LEU A 4 28.20 -14.96 -50.13
C LEU A 4 28.29 -13.43 -49.95
N LYS A 5 27.50 -12.65 -50.71
CA LYS A 5 26.07 -12.28 -50.53
C LYS A 5 25.83 -11.23 -49.42
N ASN A 6 25.37 -10.06 -49.88
CA ASN A 6 24.17 -9.33 -49.42
C ASN A 6 24.05 -9.03 -47.91
N LYS A 7 23.95 -7.74 -47.55
CA LYS A 7 22.71 -7.14 -46.99
C LYS A 7 22.92 -5.69 -46.53
N LYS A 8 22.14 -4.82 -47.18
CA LYS A 8 21.49 -3.60 -46.68
C LYS A 8 21.87 -3.18 -45.26
N PHE A 9 22.69 -2.13 -45.17
CA PHE A 9 22.84 -1.29 -43.98
C PHE A 9 21.59 -0.43 -43.82
N TRP A 10 20.63 -0.88 -43.00
CA TRP A 10 19.61 -0.01 -42.38
C TRP A 10 19.28 -0.63 -41.02
N ALA A 11 20.19 -0.46 -40.06
CA ALA A 11 19.88 -0.71 -38.66
C ALA A 11 19.23 0.57 -38.10
N MET A 12 17.90 0.63 -38.21
CA MET A 12 17.07 1.49 -37.38
C MET A 12 17.31 1.10 -35.92
N THR A 13 18.16 1.83 -35.21
CA THR A 13 18.18 1.78 -33.75
C THR A 13 17.18 2.83 -33.26
N LEU A 14 15.96 2.34 -33.00
CA LEU A 14 14.90 3.10 -32.34
C LEU A 14 15.39 3.49 -30.95
N GLY A 15 15.20 4.77 -30.62
CA GLY A 15 15.59 5.36 -29.35
C GLY A 15 15.09 4.53 -28.17
N VAL A 16 16.02 4.01 -27.39
CA VAL A 16 15.72 3.52 -26.05
C VAL A 16 15.71 4.76 -25.15
N THR A 17 14.58 5.45 -25.09
CA THR A 17 14.27 6.25 -23.89
C THR A 17 14.02 5.25 -22.77
N LEU A 18 15.10 4.88 -22.10
CA LEU A 18 15.05 4.19 -20.83
C LEU A 18 14.48 5.19 -19.82
N VAL A 19 13.16 5.34 -19.77
CA VAL A 19 12.50 5.93 -18.61
C VAL A 19 12.65 4.89 -17.52
N GLY A 20 13.78 4.95 -16.83
CA GLY A 20 14.04 4.16 -15.64
C GLY A 20 13.00 4.56 -14.61
N ALA A 21 11.86 3.88 -14.62
CA ALA A 21 11.00 3.79 -13.47
C ALA A 21 11.86 3.16 -12.37
N GLY A 22 12.43 4.01 -11.52
CA GLY A 22 13.13 3.60 -10.32
C GLY A 22 12.11 2.91 -9.44
N ILE A 23 11.96 1.59 -9.60
CA ILE A 23 11.21 0.78 -8.67
C ILE A 23 12.00 0.84 -7.38
N VAL A 24 11.50 1.66 -6.45
CA VAL A 24 12.03 1.73 -5.10
C VAL A 24 11.84 0.34 -4.51
N ALA A 25 12.94 -0.40 -4.37
CA ALA A 25 12.96 -1.69 -3.74
C ALA A 25 12.52 -1.50 -2.29
N ILE A 26 11.28 -1.84 -1.99
CA ILE A 26 10.74 -1.81 -0.64
C ILE A 26 11.42 -2.96 0.09
N ALA A 27 12.25 -2.65 1.08
CA ALA A 27 12.72 -3.65 2.02
C ALA A 27 11.48 -4.23 2.72
N ALA A 28 11.08 -5.44 2.34
CA ALA A 28 10.07 -6.18 3.07
C ALA A 28 10.63 -6.42 4.48
N SER A 29 10.12 -5.69 5.46
CA SER A 29 10.39 -6.04 6.85
C SER A 29 9.85 -7.45 7.05
N CYS A 30 10.75 -8.43 7.19
CA CYS A 30 10.39 -9.79 7.58
C CYS A 30 9.87 -9.73 9.02
N SER A 31 8.59 -9.39 9.16
CA SER A 31 7.89 -9.51 10.42
C SER A 31 7.79 -11.00 10.75
N ASN A 32 8.37 -11.38 11.89
CA ASN A 32 8.22 -12.71 12.48
C ASN A 32 6.92 -12.82 13.30
N SER A 33 5.94 -11.97 12.99
CA SER A 33 4.65 -11.89 13.66
C SER A 33 3.78 -13.11 13.34
N THR A 34 3.05 -13.58 14.35
CA THR A 34 1.99 -14.57 14.22
C THR A 34 0.76 -14.01 13.50
N VAL A 35 0.65 -12.68 13.36
CA VAL A 35 -0.43 -12.01 12.64
C VAL A 35 -0.22 -12.14 11.13
N LYS A 36 -1.09 -12.91 10.49
CA LYS A 36 -1.20 -12.99 9.04
C LYS A 36 -2.10 -11.87 8.56
N SER A 37 -1.53 -10.98 7.76
CA SER A 37 -2.22 -9.79 7.26
C SER A 37 -1.92 -9.58 5.79
N LYS A 38 -2.91 -9.03 5.09
CA LYS A 38 -2.83 -8.69 3.67
C LYS A 38 -3.34 -7.27 3.46
N LEU A 39 -2.58 -6.48 2.70
CA LEU A 39 -3.06 -5.19 2.24
C LEU A 39 -4.12 -5.41 1.15
N SER A 40 -5.32 -4.91 1.40
CA SER A 40 -6.41 -4.96 0.41
C SER A 40 -6.10 -4.02 -0.75
N SER A 41 -6.52 -4.42 -1.96
CA SER A 41 -6.49 -3.53 -3.13
C SER A 41 -7.65 -2.54 -3.15
N GLN A 42 -8.62 -2.70 -2.25
CA GLN A 42 -9.75 -1.79 -2.10
C GLN A 42 -9.40 -0.68 -1.11
N PHE A 43 -9.78 0.54 -1.48
CA PHE A 43 -9.68 1.72 -0.62
C PHE A 43 -11.03 2.04 0.00
N VAL A 44 -11.00 2.66 1.16
CA VAL A 44 -12.19 3.15 1.84
C VAL A 44 -12.17 4.66 1.91
N LYS A 45 -13.30 5.28 1.65
CA LYS A 45 -13.51 6.72 1.86
C LYS A 45 -14.51 6.94 3.00
N SER A 46 -14.25 7.96 3.81
CA SER A 46 -15.20 8.38 4.84
C SER A 46 -16.48 8.94 4.23
N THR A 47 -17.57 8.94 4.99
CA THR A 47 -18.90 9.39 4.54
C THR A 47 -18.93 10.87 4.11
N ASP A 48 -17.99 11.69 4.60
CA ASP A 48 -17.83 13.09 4.23
C ASP A 48 -16.87 13.31 3.04
N ASP A 49 -16.36 12.24 2.44
CA ASP A 49 -15.42 12.22 1.31
C ASP A 49 -14.11 13.01 1.55
N LYS A 50 -13.71 13.22 2.81
CA LYS A 50 -12.50 13.97 3.17
C LYS A 50 -11.33 13.10 3.61
N SER A 51 -11.61 11.88 4.07
CA SER A 51 -10.58 10.97 4.58
C SER A 51 -10.58 9.67 3.78
N PHE A 52 -9.39 9.22 3.42
CA PHE A 52 -9.16 8.03 2.62
C PHE A 52 -8.33 7.06 3.44
N TYR A 53 -8.62 5.77 3.28
CA TYR A 53 -8.03 4.72 4.09
C TYR A 53 -7.60 3.56 3.20
N ALA A 54 -6.40 3.05 3.50
CA ALA A 54 -6.01 1.72 3.07
C ALA A 54 -6.42 0.70 4.13
N VAL A 55 -6.74 -0.52 3.69
CA VAL A 55 -7.30 -1.55 4.56
C VAL A 55 -6.36 -2.74 4.63
N TYR A 56 -5.96 -3.12 5.83
CA TYR A 56 -5.38 -4.42 6.11
C TYR A 56 -6.46 -5.39 6.52
N GLU A 57 -6.50 -6.56 5.90
CA GLU A 57 -7.31 -7.70 6.34
C GLU A 57 -6.43 -8.63 7.17
N ILE A 58 -6.88 -8.97 8.38
CA ILE A 58 -6.18 -9.87 9.29
C ILE A 58 -6.76 -11.28 9.12
N GLU A 59 -6.07 -12.10 8.32
CA GLU A 59 -6.57 -13.40 7.86
C GLU A 59 -6.81 -14.40 9.00
N ASN A 60 -6.01 -14.33 10.07
CA ASN A 60 -6.11 -15.23 11.22
C ASN A 60 -6.66 -14.54 12.47
N PHE A 61 -7.46 -13.47 12.33
CA PHE A 61 -7.91 -12.65 13.46
C PHE A 61 -8.60 -13.46 14.58
N LYS A 62 -9.42 -14.45 14.21
CA LYS A 62 -10.14 -15.29 15.17
C LYS A 62 -9.20 -16.14 16.04
N ASP A 63 -8.07 -16.53 15.48
CA ASP A 63 -7.07 -17.39 16.12
C ASP A 63 -6.05 -16.58 16.95
N LEU A 64 -6.10 -15.25 16.89
CA LEU A 64 -5.21 -14.38 17.68
C LEU A 64 -5.62 -14.35 19.15
N SER A 65 -4.61 -14.28 20.03
CA SER A 65 -4.81 -14.08 21.45
C SER A 65 -5.41 -12.69 21.75
N ASP A 66 -6.01 -12.51 22.91
CA ASP A 66 -6.55 -11.21 23.31
C ASP A 66 -5.45 -10.15 23.44
N ASN A 67 -4.24 -10.55 23.83
CA ASN A 67 -3.07 -9.66 23.87
C ASN A 67 -2.65 -9.20 22.47
N ASP A 68 -2.67 -10.10 21.47
CA ASP A 68 -2.36 -9.75 20.08
C ASP A 68 -3.41 -8.78 19.54
N LYS A 69 -4.71 -9.07 19.75
CA LYS A 69 -5.81 -8.19 19.35
C LYS A 69 -5.71 -6.81 20.00
N LYS A 70 -5.36 -6.74 21.28
CA LYS A 70 -5.12 -5.47 21.99
C LYS A 70 -3.94 -4.70 21.38
N SER A 71 -2.86 -5.41 21.04
CA SER A 71 -1.68 -4.81 20.42
C SER A 71 -1.96 -4.31 19.01
N LEU A 72 -2.86 -4.96 18.25
CA LEU A 72 -3.31 -4.51 16.93
C LEU A 72 -4.05 -3.16 16.97
N ASN A 73 -4.70 -2.82 18.08
CA ASN A 73 -5.47 -1.59 18.23
C ASN A 73 -4.61 -0.33 18.48
N ASP A 74 -3.34 -0.50 18.87
CA ASP A 74 -2.44 0.62 19.17
C ASP A 74 -1.24 0.71 18.21
N ILE A 75 -1.40 0.17 16.99
CA ILE A 75 -0.35 0.23 15.98
C ILE A 75 -0.33 1.60 15.32
N GLU A 76 0.84 2.24 15.34
CA GLU A 76 1.13 3.39 14.51
C GLU A 76 1.71 2.98 13.15
N PHE A 77 1.23 3.63 12.11
CA PHE A 77 1.63 3.44 10.73
C PHE A 77 2.18 4.74 10.14
N ASN A 78 3.14 4.61 9.24
CA ASN A 78 3.49 5.65 8.29
C ASN A 78 2.95 5.25 6.93
N ALA A 79 1.93 5.97 6.45
CA ALA A 79 1.37 5.79 5.12
C ALA A 79 1.93 6.87 4.20
N ALA A 80 2.47 6.45 3.05
CA ALA A 80 3.05 7.34 2.06
C ALA A 80 2.48 7.06 0.66
N LEU A 81 2.22 8.13 -0.08
CA LEU A 81 1.87 8.09 -1.49
C LEU A 81 3.00 8.74 -2.28
N THR A 82 3.61 7.98 -3.17
CA THR A 82 4.65 8.46 -4.08
C THR A 82 4.09 8.56 -5.48
N SER A 83 4.08 9.78 -6.02
CA SER A 83 3.64 10.05 -7.39
C SER A 83 4.64 9.52 -8.44
N VAL A 84 4.19 9.44 -9.68
CA VAL A 84 5.06 9.12 -10.85
C VAL A 84 6.22 10.11 -11.02
N GLU A 85 6.09 11.33 -10.49
CA GLU A 85 7.14 12.35 -10.48
C GLU A 85 8.10 12.22 -9.28
N ASN A 86 8.01 11.12 -8.52
CA ASN A 86 8.77 10.87 -7.29
C ASN A 86 8.54 11.89 -6.16
N LYS A 87 7.42 12.62 -6.18
CA LYS A 87 6.98 13.41 -5.03
C LYS A 87 6.26 12.49 -4.04
N THR A 88 6.75 12.45 -2.80
CA THR A 88 6.18 11.63 -1.73
C THR A 88 5.49 12.52 -0.70
N GLU A 89 4.25 12.18 -0.38
CA GLU A 89 3.50 12.74 0.75
C GLU A 89 3.27 11.62 1.76
N ASN A 90 3.48 11.91 3.04
CA ASN A 90 3.34 10.90 4.08
C ASN A 90 2.54 11.41 5.29
N LEU A 91 1.90 10.47 5.97
CA LEU A 91 1.13 10.71 7.19
C LEU A 91 1.46 9.61 8.19
N VAL A 92 1.80 10.03 9.41
CA VAL A 92 1.87 9.13 10.56
C VAL A 92 0.53 9.12 11.25
N THR A 93 -0.08 7.95 11.40
CA THR A 93 -1.42 7.78 11.98
C THR A 93 -1.51 6.48 12.77
N LYS A 94 -2.37 6.46 13.79
CA LYS A 94 -2.82 5.19 14.36
C LYS A 94 -3.72 4.46 13.38
N GLY A 95 -3.61 3.14 13.34
CA GLY A 95 -4.58 2.31 12.64
C GLY A 95 -5.85 2.16 13.47
N HIS A 96 -6.99 2.05 12.80
CA HIS A 96 -8.26 1.80 13.45
C HIS A 96 -8.64 0.33 13.23
N LEU A 97 -8.67 -0.48 14.28
CA LEU A 97 -9.11 -1.87 14.21
C LEU A 97 -10.64 -1.93 14.31
N VAL A 98 -11.32 -2.46 13.29
CA VAL A 98 -12.76 -2.73 13.32
C VAL A 98 -13.00 -4.13 12.77
N GLY A 99 -13.43 -5.04 13.65
CA GLY A 99 -13.53 -6.46 13.33
C GLY A 99 -12.17 -7.03 12.92
N GLU A 100 -12.12 -7.66 11.74
CA GLU A 100 -10.91 -8.31 11.19
C GLU A 100 -10.09 -7.38 10.29
N LYS A 101 -10.40 -6.08 10.28
CA LYS A 101 -9.79 -5.08 9.39
C LYS A 101 -9.11 -3.96 10.18
N ILE A 102 -7.97 -3.50 9.69
CA ILE A 102 -7.30 -2.29 10.17
C ILE A 102 -7.31 -1.23 9.09
N TYR A 103 -7.88 -0.08 9.41
CA TYR A 103 -7.97 1.07 8.51
C TYR A 103 -6.82 2.03 8.82
N VAL A 104 -5.99 2.29 7.82
CA VAL A 104 -4.85 3.21 7.92
C VAL A 104 -5.15 4.45 7.09
N LYS A 105 -5.26 5.60 7.75
CA LYS A 105 -5.54 6.87 7.09
C LYS A 105 -4.40 7.26 6.15
N LEU A 106 -4.76 7.68 4.95
CA LEU A 106 -3.84 8.18 3.92
C LEU A 106 -3.68 9.70 4.03
N PRO A 107 -2.54 10.27 3.59
CA PRO A 107 -2.32 11.72 3.60
C PRO A 107 -3.34 12.48 2.74
N ARG A 108 -3.85 11.84 1.68
CA ARG A 108 -4.84 12.37 0.75
C ARG A 108 -5.49 11.24 -0.06
N GLU A 109 -6.37 11.60 -0.98
CA GLU A 109 -6.91 10.66 -1.98
C GLU A 109 -5.78 10.04 -2.81
N PRO A 110 -5.69 8.70 -2.91
CA PRO A 110 -4.75 8.02 -3.79
C PRO A 110 -5.14 8.25 -5.25
N LYS A 111 -4.13 8.38 -6.13
CA LYS A 111 -4.33 8.55 -7.58
C LYS A 111 -3.82 7.32 -8.35
N PRO A 112 -4.36 7.06 -9.55
CA PRO A 112 -3.81 6.08 -10.47
C PRO A 112 -2.29 6.19 -10.65
N ASN A 113 -1.62 5.04 -10.74
CA ASN A 113 -0.18 4.90 -10.97
C ASN A 113 0.73 5.45 -9.87
N GLU A 114 0.18 5.81 -8.71
CA GLU A 114 0.97 6.12 -7.53
C GLU A 114 1.40 4.85 -6.79
N GLN A 115 2.54 4.92 -6.10
CA GLN A 115 2.98 3.88 -5.19
C GLN A 115 2.52 4.20 -3.78
N LEU A 116 1.62 3.39 -3.25
CA LEU A 116 1.29 3.37 -1.83
C LEU A 116 2.34 2.55 -1.08
N THR A 117 2.86 3.11 0.00
CA THR A 117 3.72 2.41 0.95
C THR A 117 3.14 2.58 2.35
N ILE A 118 2.95 1.49 3.07
CA ILE A 118 2.51 1.52 4.47
C ILE A 118 3.52 0.75 5.31
N ILE A 119 4.11 1.46 6.28
CA ILE A 119 5.09 0.92 7.21
C ILE A 119 4.43 0.84 8.59
N SER A 120 4.32 -0.36 9.14
CA SER A 120 3.92 -0.56 10.53
C SER A 120 5.10 -0.36 11.45
N LYS A 121 4.97 0.49 12.48
CA LYS A 121 6.04 0.72 13.45
C LYS A 121 6.14 -0.37 14.51
N SER A 122 5.09 -1.17 14.73
CA SER A 122 5.09 -2.23 15.75
C SER A 122 5.82 -3.49 15.29
N GLY A 123 6.06 -3.64 13.99
CA GLY A 123 6.56 -4.89 13.41
C GLY A 123 5.57 -6.06 13.49
N LEU A 124 4.36 -5.87 14.02
CA LEU A 124 3.30 -6.90 14.08
C LEU A 124 2.64 -7.13 12.72
N ILE A 125 2.63 -6.11 11.87
CA ILE A 125 2.09 -6.16 10.51
C ILE A 125 3.24 -5.88 9.56
N LYS A 126 3.27 -6.60 8.44
CA LYS A 126 4.31 -6.41 7.44
C LYS A 126 4.16 -5.07 6.74
N THR A 127 5.29 -4.38 6.56
CA THR A 127 5.37 -3.28 5.60
C THR A 127 4.84 -3.75 4.26
N SER A 128 3.94 -2.98 3.67
CA SER A 128 3.31 -3.33 2.40
C SER A 128 3.44 -2.18 1.42
N GLY A 129 3.62 -2.53 0.16
CA GLY A 129 3.57 -1.60 -0.95
C GLY A 129 2.57 -2.06 -1.98
N LEU A 130 1.89 -1.12 -2.61
CA LEU A 130 0.92 -1.37 -3.65
C LEU A 130 1.06 -0.30 -4.74
N LEU A 131 1.19 -0.74 -5.99
CA LEU A 131 0.99 0.15 -7.13
C LEU A 131 -0.51 0.33 -7.33
N ILE A 132 -0.98 1.58 -7.28
CA ILE A 132 -2.39 1.91 -7.41
C ILE A 132 -2.79 1.76 -8.87
N SER A 133 -3.75 0.87 -9.13
CA SER A 133 -4.29 0.65 -10.48
C SER A 133 -5.08 1.86 -10.99
N ASP A 134 -5.20 1.97 -12.31
CA ASP A 134 -6.02 3.01 -12.96
C ASP A 134 -7.49 2.98 -12.53
N ASN A 135 -8.00 1.79 -12.21
CA ASN A 135 -9.38 1.59 -11.76
C ASN A 135 -9.45 1.51 -10.24
N LEU A 136 -9.27 2.65 -9.57
CA LEU A 136 -9.45 2.78 -8.13
C LEU A 136 -10.89 2.40 -7.75
N ASN A 137 -11.05 1.29 -7.04
CA ASN A 137 -12.33 0.88 -6.48
C ASN A 137 -12.42 1.33 -5.02
N TYR A 138 -13.29 2.30 -4.77
CA TYR A 138 -13.61 2.76 -3.42
C TYR A 138 -14.84 2.06 -2.89
N GLN A 139 -14.68 1.37 -1.77
CA GLN A 139 -15.82 1.02 -0.93
C GLN A 139 -16.19 2.24 -0.10
N THR A 140 -17.45 2.66 -0.21
CA THR A 140 -18.00 3.63 0.74
C THR A 140 -18.47 2.85 1.96
N GLU A 141 -17.55 2.47 2.83
CA GLU A 141 -17.94 1.97 4.14
C GLU A 141 -18.29 3.18 5.02
N LYS A 142 -19.50 3.17 5.60
CA LYS A 142 -19.83 3.99 6.76
C LYS A 142 -19.02 3.47 7.96
N VAL A 143 -17.72 3.62 7.92
CA VAL A 143 -16.90 3.39 9.10
C VAL A 143 -17.12 4.63 9.97
N ASN A 144 -18.09 4.57 10.88
CA ASN A 144 -18.15 5.51 11.99
C ASN A 144 -16.89 5.26 12.82
N PHE A 145 -15.82 5.99 12.53
CA PHE A 145 -14.65 6.11 13.42
C PHE A 145 -15.00 6.96 14.66
N GLU A 146 -16.27 6.96 15.07
CA GLU A 146 -16.70 7.64 16.28
C GLU A 146 -15.93 7.01 17.44
N THR A 147 -15.22 7.91 18.12
CA THR A 147 -14.36 7.70 19.26
C THR A 147 -14.96 6.71 20.25
N THR A 148 -14.45 5.48 20.28
CA THR A 148 -14.52 4.65 21.48
C THR A 148 -13.59 5.31 22.51
N GLN A 149 -14.06 6.38 23.16
CA GLN A 149 -13.52 6.76 24.46
C GLN A 149 -13.85 5.62 25.43
N PRO A 150 -12.87 5.06 26.15
CA PRO A 150 -13.18 4.22 27.29
C PRO A 150 -13.73 5.14 28.39
N GLY A 151 -14.99 4.94 28.75
CA GLY A 151 -15.53 5.36 30.05
C GLY A 151 -15.07 4.42 31.15
#